data_AF-A0A6A6WC10-F1
#
_entry.id   AF-A0A6A6WC10-F1
#
_cell.length_a   1.000
_cell.length_b   1.000
_cell.length_c   1.000
_cell.angle_alpha   90.00
_cell.angle_beta   90.00
_cell.angle_gamma   90.00
#
_symmetry.space_group_name_H-M   'P 1'
#
loop_
_entity.id
_entity.type
_entity.pdbx_description
1 polymer ?
#
loop_
_entity_poly.entity_id
_entity_poly.type
_entity_poly.pdbx_seq_one_letter_code
_entity_poly.pdbx_strand_id
1 'polypeptide(L)'
;MAPSILAEITRPDLEDTSHDFPATITDLQHLSSYNWIETKNPTIAVPGCPNLWTGLRRASAVKKDSGLIYISQNAARHPDSPLEPLFRALYLTQPSFDITTVDLVSDRNNLRKLLSFVDPNTPARRRESFTIRVECVKDTIVFCREDTAATTYIGKNEFMGYGHSFEEACTENQVEHGTGHHRIVSYTFHGLKLLVRFETDGYVLDKQDQNPHVPSPSKSTSTCTFTPPAHDDEASLDALLQTLTISPSQPPTPLTFPAFKLTIHPTGRTIAASSILEIKTRVQHKPIPLAEIAPQLWLSQTPKLVRAYHERGTFGVSCVEDVAGELAAWEKGNEGVLRGLGVLIRRIGAVVRRVGSGVVRFDEGGDRLVVWDGGEGERMLPGDLYARWDGV
;
A
#
# COMPACT_ATOMS: atom_id res chain seq x y z
N MET A 1 35.08 5.69 -6.68
CA MET A 1 35.58 4.78 -5.64
C MET A 1 34.85 3.46 -5.77
N ALA A 2 35.48 2.33 -5.46
CA ALA A 2 34.76 1.04 -5.41
C ALA A 2 33.71 1.08 -4.29
N PRO A 3 32.53 0.46 -4.46
CA PRO A 3 31.53 0.40 -3.41
C PRO A 3 32.13 -0.27 -2.17
N SER A 4 32.06 0.40 -1.02
CA SER A 4 32.62 -0.11 0.24
C SER A 4 31.52 -0.78 1.07
N ILE A 5 31.86 -1.85 1.79
CA ILE A 5 30.94 -2.51 2.73
C ILE A 5 30.93 -1.71 4.02
N LEU A 6 29.74 -1.31 4.47
CA LEU A 6 29.52 -0.58 5.72
C LEU A 6 29.21 -1.51 6.88
N ALA A 7 28.47 -2.59 6.62
CA ALA A 7 28.11 -3.58 7.63
C ALA A 7 27.72 -4.92 6.99
N GLU A 8 27.94 -5.99 7.73
CA GLU A 8 27.30 -7.29 7.50
C GLU A 8 26.41 -7.59 8.70
N ILE A 9 25.17 -8.03 8.46
CA ILE A 9 24.18 -8.31 9.50
C ILE A 9 23.67 -9.74 9.31
N THR A 10 23.83 -10.55 10.36
CA THR A 10 23.41 -11.94 10.44
C THR A 10 22.22 -12.09 11.39
N ARG A 11 21.52 -13.23 11.37
CA ARG A 11 20.39 -13.47 12.30
C ARG A 11 20.80 -13.43 13.79
N PRO A 12 21.96 -13.98 14.21
CA PRO A 12 22.44 -13.83 15.58
C PRO A 12 22.57 -12.37 16.04
N ASP A 13 22.89 -11.44 15.14
CA ASP A 13 22.95 -10.00 15.46
C ASP A 13 21.58 -9.41 15.82
N LEU A 14 20.48 -10.13 15.56
CA LEU A 14 19.09 -9.70 15.76
C LEU A 14 18.45 -10.26 17.04
N GLU A 15 19.17 -11.12 17.78
CA GLU A 15 18.72 -11.65 19.08
C GLU A 15 18.87 -10.63 20.22
N ASP A 16 19.34 -9.43 19.90
CA ASP A 16 19.57 -8.32 20.82
C ASP A 16 18.26 -7.83 21.47
N THR A 17 18.15 -8.04 22.79
CA THR A 17 17.01 -7.61 23.62
C THR A 17 17.22 -6.24 24.27
N SER A 18 18.24 -5.47 23.90
CA SER A 18 18.53 -4.16 24.51
C SER A 18 17.43 -3.11 24.29
N HIS A 19 16.50 -3.37 23.37
CA HIS A 19 15.35 -2.52 23.11
C HIS A 19 14.06 -3.15 23.64
N ASP A 20 13.52 -2.53 24.69
CA ASP A 20 12.30 -2.97 25.39
C ASP A 20 10.99 -2.53 24.68
N PHE A 21 11.06 -2.25 23.37
CA PHE A 21 9.87 -1.86 22.62
C PHE A 21 8.99 -3.06 22.30
N PRO A 22 7.65 -2.89 22.28
CA PRO A 22 6.74 -3.95 21.89
C PRO A 22 6.91 -4.27 20.39
N ALA A 23 6.90 -5.55 20.06
CA ALA A 23 6.97 -6.05 18.68
C ALA A 23 5.57 -6.15 18.03
N THR A 24 4.69 -5.21 18.34
CA THR A 24 3.31 -5.12 17.85
C THR A 24 3.11 -3.84 17.04
N ILE A 25 2.18 -3.87 16.10
CA ILE A 25 1.76 -2.66 15.39
C ILE A 25 0.68 -1.91 16.20
N THR A 26 0.88 -0.62 16.44
CA THR A 26 -0.08 0.26 17.13
C THR A 26 -0.29 1.55 16.34
N ASP A 27 -1.27 2.37 16.75
CA ASP A 27 -1.50 3.71 16.19
C ASP A 27 -1.70 3.73 14.67
N LEU A 28 -2.37 2.70 14.14
CA LEU A 28 -2.65 2.58 12.72
C LEU A 28 -3.54 3.73 12.23
N GLN A 29 -3.06 4.43 11.21
CA GLN A 29 -3.78 5.50 10.54
C GLN A 29 -3.70 5.31 9.03
N HIS A 30 -4.85 5.35 8.37
CA HIS A 30 -4.89 5.51 6.92
C HIS A 30 -4.69 6.99 6.56
N LEU A 31 -3.67 7.29 5.78
CA LEU A 31 -3.32 8.67 5.42
C LEU A 31 -3.79 9.03 4.02
N SER A 32 -3.54 8.15 3.05
CA SER A 32 -3.82 8.41 1.64
C SER A 32 -3.83 7.12 0.81
N SER A 33 -4.19 7.23 -0.46
CA SER A 33 -4.13 6.15 -1.43
C SER A 33 -4.07 6.70 -2.85
N TYR A 34 -3.77 5.82 -3.82
CA TYR A 34 -3.86 6.15 -5.24
C TYR A 34 -4.01 4.90 -6.12
N ASN A 35 -4.63 5.04 -7.28
CA ASN A 35 -4.45 4.09 -8.39
C ASN A 35 -3.44 4.64 -9.39
N TRP A 36 -2.72 3.77 -10.07
CA TRP A 36 -2.17 4.11 -11.38
C TRP A 36 -3.27 4.14 -12.44
N ILE A 37 -3.22 5.08 -13.37
CA ILE A 37 -4.10 5.14 -14.55
C ILE A 37 -3.32 4.68 -15.78
N GLU A 38 -3.92 3.83 -16.60
CA GLU A 38 -3.30 3.34 -17.83
C GLU A 38 -3.24 4.44 -18.90
N THR A 39 -2.15 5.20 -18.90
CA THR A 39 -1.88 6.27 -19.88
C THR A 39 -0.41 6.27 -20.31
N LYS A 40 -0.11 6.95 -21.43
CA LYS A 40 1.27 7.07 -21.95
C LYS A 40 2.23 7.75 -20.97
N ASN A 41 1.74 8.76 -20.24
CA ASN A 41 2.51 9.45 -19.22
C ASN A 41 2.22 8.84 -17.84
N PRO A 42 3.17 8.90 -16.89
CA PRO A 42 2.90 8.51 -15.51
C PRO A 42 1.72 9.31 -14.94
N THR A 43 0.63 8.62 -14.59
CA THR A 43 -0.60 9.26 -14.13
C THR A 43 -1.21 8.48 -12.97
N ILE A 44 -1.61 9.18 -11.90
CA ILE A 44 -2.28 8.58 -10.74
C ILE A 44 -3.64 9.24 -10.46
N ALA A 45 -4.59 8.45 -9.97
CA ALA A 45 -5.82 8.92 -9.36
C ALA A 45 -5.66 8.98 -7.84
N VAL A 46 -5.99 10.10 -7.20
CA VAL A 46 -5.91 10.29 -5.75
C VAL A 46 -7.28 10.75 -5.22
N PRO A 47 -7.88 10.10 -4.20
CA PRO A 47 -7.36 8.95 -3.48
C PRO A 47 -7.40 7.63 -4.28
N GLY A 48 -7.98 7.64 -5.49
CA GLY A 48 -8.27 6.40 -6.20
C GLY A 48 -9.35 5.58 -5.47
N CYS A 49 -9.52 4.32 -5.84
CA CYS A 49 -10.36 3.34 -5.17
C CYS A 49 -9.85 1.93 -5.53
N PRO A 50 -9.71 1.00 -4.56
CA PRO A 50 -9.44 -0.41 -4.87
C PRO A 50 -10.61 -1.02 -5.63
N ASN A 51 -10.41 -2.15 -6.30
CA ASN A 51 -11.48 -2.81 -7.03
C ASN A 51 -12.53 -3.40 -6.08
N LEU A 52 -13.81 -3.32 -6.47
CA LEU A 52 -14.89 -3.93 -5.71
C LEU A 52 -14.90 -5.44 -5.90
N TRP A 53 -14.82 -6.20 -4.83
CA TRP A 53 -14.96 -7.66 -4.88
C TRP A 53 -16.40 -8.04 -5.23
N THR A 54 -16.57 -8.72 -6.36
CA THR A 54 -17.85 -9.25 -6.85
C THR A 54 -17.91 -10.78 -6.74
N GLY A 55 -16.75 -11.44 -6.78
CA GLY A 55 -16.61 -12.89 -6.69
C GLY A 55 -17.24 -13.66 -7.85
N LEU A 56 -17.03 -14.98 -7.87
CA LEU A 56 -17.70 -15.86 -8.82
C LEU A 56 -19.09 -16.26 -8.31
N ARG A 57 -20.12 -16.12 -9.15
CA ARG A 57 -21.49 -16.59 -8.83
C ARG A 57 -21.66 -18.10 -8.92
N ARG A 58 -20.82 -18.75 -9.72
CA ARG A 58 -20.79 -20.20 -9.95
C ARG A 58 -19.40 -20.62 -10.37
N ALA A 59 -19.11 -21.91 -10.24
CA ALA A 59 -17.84 -22.46 -10.70
C ALA A 59 -17.60 -22.10 -12.18
N SER A 60 -16.45 -21.49 -12.45
CA SER A 60 -16.14 -20.92 -13.77
C SER A 60 -14.66 -21.12 -14.10
N ALA A 61 -14.38 -21.39 -15.37
CA ALA A 61 -13.01 -21.44 -15.88
C ALA A 61 -12.47 -20.01 -16.07
N VAL A 62 -11.29 -19.76 -15.54
CA VAL A 62 -10.55 -18.51 -15.68
C VAL A 62 -9.38 -18.74 -16.62
N LYS A 63 -9.05 -17.71 -17.42
CA LYS A 63 -7.91 -17.77 -18.34
C LYS A 63 -6.61 -17.87 -17.56
N LYS A 64 -5.59 -18.47 -18.16
CA LYS A 64 -4.23 -18.41 -17.62
C LYS A 64 -3.73 -16.98 -17.66
N ASP A 65 -2.90 -16.62 -16.68
CA ASP A 65 -2.18 -15.36 -16.72
C ASP A 65 -1.30 -15.29 -17.98
N SER A 66 -1.33 -14.16 -18.65
CA SER A 66 -0.60 -13.94 -19.90
C SER A 66 -0.32 -12.44 -20.10
N GLY A 67 0.68 -12.13 -20.91
CA GLY A 67 1.02 -10.75 -21.23
C GLY A 67 1.94 -10.09 -20.20
N LEU A 68 1.92 -8.76 -20.17
CA LEU A 68 2.79 -7.95 -19.34
C LEU A 68 2.30 -7.96 -17.88
N ILE A 69 3.16 -8.38 -16.95
CA ILE A 69 2.91 -8.37 -15.51
C ILE A 69 3.87 -7.41 -14.82
N TYR A 70 3.37 -6.61 -13.89
CA TYR A 70 4.18 -5.73 -13.07
C TYR A 70 4.79 -6.49 -11.89
N ILE A 71 6.11 -6.51 -11.79
CA ILE A 71 6.84 -6.94 -10.58
C ILE A 71 6.84 -5.81 -9.55
N SER A 72 7.02 -4.58 -10.04
CA SER A 72 6.92 -3.33 -9.28
C SER A 72 6.26 -2.28 -10.17
N GLN A 73 4.96 -2.07 -10.01
CA GLN A 73 4.21 -1.16 -10.87
C GLN A 73 4.71 0.28 -10.76
N ASN A 74 5.08 0.72 -9.55
CA ASN A 74 5.62 2.06 -9.33
C ASN A 74 6.96 2.26 -10.06
N ALA A 75 7.87 1.29 -10.00
CA ALA A 75 9.15 1.39 -10.71
C ALA A 75 8.99 1.23 -12.23
N ALA A 76 8.00 0.48 -12.70
CA ALA A 76 7.75 0.32 -14.12
C ALA A 76 7.14 1.58 -14.76
N ARG A 77 6.21 2.22 -14.04
CA ARG A 77 5.52 3.42 -14.53
C ARG A 77 6.30 4.71 -14.26
N HIS A 78 7.10 4.76 -13.21
CA HIS A 78 7.88 5.94 -12.84
C HIS A 78 9.28 5.56 -12.31
N PRO A 79 10.18 5.08 -13.20
CA PRO A 79 11.48 4.51 -12.82
C PRO A 79 12.42 5.52 -12.17
N ASP A 80 12.34 6.80 -12.56
CA ASP A 80 13.21 7.86 -12.04
C ASP A 80 12.90 8.18 -10.56
N SER A 81 11.67 7.96 -10.11
CA SER A 81 11.29 8.12 -8.69
C SER A 81 10.09 7.23 -8.30
N PRO A 82 10.32 5.94 -8.04
CA PRO A 82 9.23 4.99 -7.71
C PRO A 82 8.47 5.34 -6.43
N LEU A 83 9.03 6.20 -5.57
CA LEU A 83 8.41 6.67 -4.34
C LEU A 83 7.65 8.00 -4.49
N GLU A 84 7.87 8.79 -5.55
CA GLU A 84 7.19 10.08 -5.74
C GLU A 84 5.65 9.98 -5.62
N PRO A 85 4.95 9.00 -6.22
CA PRO A 85 3.49 8.88 -6.09
C PRO A 85 3.00 8.77 -4.65
N LEU A 86 3.79 8.15 -3.76
CA LEU A 86 3.48 8.05 -2.33
C LEU A 86 3.37 9.45 -1.72
N PHE A 87 4.43 10.25 -1.86
CA PHE A 87 4.48 11.58 -1.26
C PHE A 87 3.48 12.54 -1.91
N ARG A 88 3.31 12.46 -3.23
CA ARG A 88 2.36 13.32 -3.96
C ARG A 88 0.93 13.05 -3.53
N ALA A 89 0.52 11.79 -3.41
CA ALA A 89 -0.80 11.43 -2.88
C ALA A 89 -0.96 11.87 -1.42
N LEU A 90 0.06 11.63 -0.59
CA LEU A 90 0.07 12.03 0.81
C LEU A 90 -0.16 13.54 0.96
N TYR A 91 0.64 14.40 0.33
CA TYR A 91 0.51 15.85 0.48
C TYR A 91 -0.72 16.44 -0.22
N LEU A 92 -1.30 15.76 -1.20
CA LEU A 92 -2.58 16.17 -1.77
C LEU A 92 -3.74 15.95 -0.78
N THR A 93 -3.69 14.85 -0.02
CA THR A 93 -4.75 14.46 0.93
C THR A 93 -4.53 14.97 2.35
N GLN A 94 -3.27 15.15 2.74
CA GLN A 94 -2.80 15.61 4.04
C GLN A 94 -1.75 16.74 3.84
N PRO A 95 -2.17 17.95 3.41
CA PRO A 95 -1.22 19.01 3.06
C PRO A 95 -0.31 19.46 4.22
N SER A 96 -0.77 19.29 5.46
CA SER A 96 -0.05 19.64 6.68
C SER A 96 0.68 18.46 7.32
N PHE A 97 0.85 17.33 6.61
CA PHE A 97 1.50 16.17 7.18
C PHE A 97 2.97 16.48 7.50
N ASP A 98 3.37 16.29 8.75
CA ASP A 98 4.75 16.50 9.19
C ASP A 98 5.58 15.21 9.03
N ILE A 99 6.31 15.13 7.92
CA ILE A 99 7.18 14.01 7.59
C ILE A 99 8.40 13.89 8.51
N THR A 100 8.79 14.97 9.20
CA THR A 100 9.93 14.94 10.14
C THR A 100 9.66 14.08 11.36
N THR A 101 8.37 13.80 11.64
CA THR A 101 7.97 12.87 12.72
C THR A 101 8.11 11.39 12.34
N VAL A 102 8.37 11.07 11.07
CA VAL A 102 8.44 9.69 10.57
C VAL A 102 9.87 9.17 10.66
N ASP A 103 10.05 8.01 11.29
CA ASP A 103 11.36 7.36 11.39
C ASP A 103 11.73 6.56 10.14
N LEU A 104 10.74 5.91 9.51
CA LEU A 104 10.95 5.07 8.32
C LEU A 104 9.82 5.24 7.30
N VAL A 105 10.19 5.53 6.05
CA VAL A 105 9.32 5.39 4.87
C VAL A 105 9.68 4.11 4.12
N SER A 106 8.70 3.27 3.80
CA SER A 106 8.96 2.02 3.07
C SER A 106 7.76 1.52 2.26
N ASP A 107 8.04 0.60 1.34
CA ASP A 107 7.04 -0.31 0.80
C ASP A 107 6.90 -1.55 1.68
N ARG A 108 5.68 -2.09 1.79
CA ARG A 108 5.43 -3.37 2.45
C ARG A 108 6.29 -4.50 1.89
N ASN A 109 6.65 -4.46 0.60
CA ASN A 109 7.52 -5.46 -0.02
C ASN A 109 8.92 -5.51 0.64
N ASN A 110 9.52 -4.34 0.92
CA ASN A 110 10.82 -4.24 1.57
C ASN A 110 10.75 -4.84 2.98
N LEU A 111 9.74 -4.44 3.77
CA LEU A 111 9.52 -4.96 5.12
C LEU A 111 9.28 -6.49 5.11
N ARG A 112 8.52 -7.01 4.13
CA ARG A 112 8.29 -8.45 3.98
C ARG A 112 9.57 -9.22 3.66
N LYS A 113 10.43 -8.66 2.79
CA LYS A 113 11.74 -9.26 2.45
C LYS A 113 12.69 -9.27 3.64
N LEU A 114 12.75 -8.18 4.40
CA LEU A 114 13.49 -8.12 5.66
C LEU A 114 12.95 -9.13 6.67
N LEU A 115 11.63 -9.24 6.83
CA LEU A 115 11.01 -10.21 7.73
C LEU A 115 11.30 -11.68 7.32
N SER A 116 11.30 -11.97 6.01
CA SER A 116 11.72 -13.26 5.45
C SER A 116 13.20 -13.57 5.77
N PHE A 117 14.06 -12.55 5.77
CA PHE A 117 15.44 -12.70 6.24
C PHE A 117 15.54 -12.91 7.75
N VAL A 118 14.65 -12.35 8.58
CA VAL A 118 14.69 -12.58 10.03
C VAL A 118 14.18 -13.97 10.39
N ASP A 119 13.06 -14.41 9.80
CA ASP A 119 12.42 -15.68 10.13
C ASP A 119 13.24 -16.90 9.64
N PRO A 120 13.83 -17.72 10.54
CA PRO A 120 14.62 -18.88 10.13
C PRO A 120 13.78 -19.98 9.49
N ASN A 121 12.45 -19.96 9.71
CA ASN A 121 11.53 -20.94 9.15
C ASN A 121 11.07 -20.58 7.75
N THR A 122 11.42 -19.39 7.23
CA THR A 122 11.05 -19.03 5.88
C THR A 122 11.81 -19.92 4.88
N PRO A 123 11.10 -20.69 4.03
CA PRO A 123 11.72 -21.62 3.09
C PRO A 123 12.74 -20.91 2.19
N ALA A 124 13.87 -21.55 1.87
CA ALA A 124 14.92 -20.96 1.02
C ALA A 124 14.38 -20.42 -0.31
N ARG A 125 13.43 -21.13 -0.94
CA ARG A 125 12.72 -20.68 -2.16
C ARG A 125 11.91 -19.38 -2.02
N ARG A 126 11.71 -18.88 -0.80
CA ARG A 126 11.05 -17.60 -0.48
C ARG A 126 12.02 -16.54 0.04
N ARG A 127 13.29 -16.92 0.24
CA ARG A 127 14.41 -16.03 0.56
C ARG A 127 15.13 -15.69 -0.75
N GLU A 128 14.39 -15.10 -1.68
CA GLU A 128 14.95 -14.59 -2.93
C GLU A 128 15.91 -13.45 -2.60
N SER A 129 17.06 -13.40 -3.28
CA SER A 129 17.93 -12.23 -3.29
C SER A 129 17.13 -10.95 -3.54
N PHE A 130 17.48 -9.90 -2.81
CA PHE A 130 16.84 -8.60 -2.97
C PHE A 130 17.80 -7.46 -2.70
N THR A 131 17.49 -6.32 -3.32
CA THR A 131 18.20 -5.06 -3.13
C THR A 131 17.21 -4.00 -2.63
N ILE A 132 17.62 -3.26 -1.61
CA ILE A 132 16.89 -2.10 -1.09
C ILE A 132 17.87 -0.94 -1.08
N ARG A 133 17.56 0.13 -1.81
CA ARG A 133 18.28 1.39 -1.65
C ARG A 133 17.76 2.08 -0.39
N VAL A 134 18.67 2.66 0.37
CA VAL A 134 18.37 3.36 1.62
C VAL A 134 18.95 4.76 1.58
N GLU A 135 18.14 5.75 1.93
CA GLU A 135 18.58 7.14 2.11
C GLU A 135 18.22 7.62 3.52
N CYS A 136 19.06 8.45 4.11
CA CYS A 136 18.78 9.18 5.33
C CYS A 136 18.51 10.64 4.98
N VAL A 137 17.25 11.08 5.12
CA VAL A 137 16.83 12.45 4.90
C VAL A 137 16.58 13.09 6.26
N LYS A 138 17.50 13.96 6.70
CA LYS A 138 17.57 14.40 8.11
C LYS A 138 17.63 13.16 9.02
N ASP A 139 16.59 12.94 9.83
CA ASP A 139 16.49 11.80 10.73
C ASP A 139 15.64 10.63 10.19
N THR A 140 14.91 10.84 9.09
CA THR A 140 14.04 9.84 8.46
C THR A 140 14.83 8.92 7.55
N ILE A 141 14.63 7.61 7.71
CA ILE A 141 15.15 6.61 6.79
C ILE A 141 14.13 6.36 5.68
N VAL A 142 14.57 6.29 4.43
CA VAL A 142 13.72 6.00 3.26
C VAL A 142 14.22 4.75 2.58
N PHE A 143 13.39 3.71 2.51
CA PHE A 143 13.67 2.47 1.79
C PHE A 143 12.99 2.51 0.42
N CYS A 144 13.78 2.40 -0.64
CA CYS A 144 13.31 2.24 -2.00
C CYS A 144 13.64 0.83 -2.50
N ARG A 145 12.61 0.13 -2.98
CA ARG A 145 12.75 -1.22 -3.57
C ARG A 145 13.54 -1.12 -4.88
N GLU A 146 14.54 -1.97 -5.05
CA GLU A 146 15.26 -2.12 -6.31
C GLU A 146 15.16 -3.57 -6.78
N ASP A 147 14.33 -3.82 -7.80
CA ASP A 147 14.24 -5.12 -8.45
C ASP A 147 15.13 -5.15 -9.71
N THR A 148 15.60 -6.34 -10.07
CA THR A 148 16.33 -6.59 -11.32
C THR A 148 15.47 -6.30 -12.56
N ALA A 149 14.16 -6.41 -12.45
CA ALA A 149 13.19 -6.04 -13.46
C ALA A 149 11.92 -5.50 -12.81
N ALA A 150 11.36 -4.42 -13.37
CA ALA A 150 10.09 -3.85 -12.91
C ALA A 150 8.86 -4.57 -13.50
N THR A 151 9.04 -5.30 -14.60
CA THR A 151 8.01 -6.07 -15.29
C THR A 151 8.54 -7.44 -15.72
N THR A 152 7.63 -8.36 -16.00
CA THR A 152 7.88 -9.61 -16.70
C THR A 152 6.81 -9.83 -17.76
N TYR A 153 7.06 -10.72 -18.70
CA TYR A 153 6.10 -11.07 -19.75
C TYR A 153 5.85 -12.57 -19.74
N ILE A 154 4.57 -12.98 -19.67
CA ILE A 154 4.16 -14.38 -19.72
C ILE A 154 3.71 -14.70 -21.14
N GLY A 155 4.48 -15.55 -21.83
CA GLY A 155 4.18 -15.99 -23.19
C GLY A 155 2.92 -16.86 -23.26
N LYS A 156 2.31 -16.94 -24.46
CA LYS A 156 1.07 -17.72 -24.68
C LYS A 156 1.19 -19.21 -24.35
N ASN A 157 2.40 -19.77 -24.42
CA ASN A 157 2.69 -21.17 -24.13
C ASN A 157 3.26 -21.38 -22.72
N GLU A 158 3.52 -20.31 -21.97
CA GLU A 158 4.04 -20.38 -20.61
C GLU A 158 2.88 -20.47 -19.60
N PHE A 159 3.18 -21.02 -18.43
CA PHE A 159 2.20 -21.14 -17.36
C PHE A 159 2.80 -20.65 -16.05
N MET A 160 2.30 -19.51 -15.56
CA MET A 160 2.68 -18.94 -14.27
C MET A 160 1.55 -19.02 -13.24
N GLY A 161 0.30 -19.14 -13.68
CA GLY A 161 -0.84 -19.20 -12.77
C GLY A 161 -2.13 -18.69 -13.40
N TYR A 162 -3.06 -18.34 -12.52
CA TYR A 162 -4.37 -17.78 -12.83
C TYR A 162 -4.68 -16.57 -11.91
N GLY A 163 -3.69 -16.05 -11.19
CA GLY A 163 -3.91 -15.08 -10.11
C GLY A 163 -4.49 -13.77 -10.63
N HIS A 164 -3.77 -13.13 -11.55
CA HIS A 164 -4.18 -11.86 -12.13
C HIS A 164 -5.50 -11.99 -12.90
N SER A 165 -5.64 -13.06 -13.67
CA SER A 165 -6.87 -13.33 -14.44
C SER A 165 -8.06 -13.62 -13.52
N PHE A 166 -7.82 -14.21 -12.34
CA PHE A 166 -8.86 -14.45 -11.34
C PHE A 166 -9.27 -13.16 -10.64
N GLU A 167 -8.32 -12.31 -10.28
CA GLU A 167 -8.58 -10.97 -9.74
C GLU A 167 -9.43 -10.14 -10.73
N GLU A 168 -9.05 -10.12 -12.01
CA GLU A 168 -9.83 -9.44 -13.06
C GLU A 168 -11.25 -10.01 -13.18
N ALA A 169 -11.41 -11.34 -13.11
CA ALA A 169 -12.70 -11.99 -13.23
C ALA A 169 -13.61 -11.81 -11.99
N CYS A 170 -13.05 -11.50 -10.82
CA CYS A 170 -13.77 -11.47 -9.55
C CYS A 170 -13.85 -10.09 -8.91
N THR A 171 -13.35 -9.06 -9.60
CA THR A 171 -13.38 -7.68 -9.11
C THR A 171 -13.89 -6.73 -10.18
N GLU A 172 -14.46 -5.61 -9.75
CA GLU A 172 -14.96 -4.54 -10.62
C GLU A 172 -14.16 -3.27 -10.39
N ASN A 173 -13.58 -2.75 -11.46
CA ASN A 173 -12.80 -1.52 -11.42
C ASN A 173 -13.67 -0.32 -11.00
N GLN A 174 -13.17 0.50 -10.09
CA GLN A 174 -13.88 1.66 -9.55
C GLN A 174 -13.30 3.00 -10.02
N VAL A 175 -12.18 2.98 -10.73
CA VAL A 175 -11.52 4.15 -11.31
C VAL A 175 -11.38 3.92 -12.80
N GLU A 176 -11.87 4.83 -13.63
CA GLU A 176 -11.77 4.70 -15.07
C GLU A 176 -10.30 4.55 -15.51
N HIS A 177 -10.01 3.46 -16.25
CA HIS A 177 -8.64 3.06 -16.63
C HIS A 177 -7.67 2.85 -15.46
N GLY A 178 -8.19 2.71 -14.23
CA GLY A 178 -7.40 2.42 -13.04
C GLY A 178 -6.76 1.04 -13.12
N THR A 179 -5.56 0.92 -12.58
CA THR A 179 -4.86 -0.36 -12.38
C THR A 179 -4.54 -0.49 -10.88
N GLY A 180 -3.39 -1.07 -10.50
CA GLY A 180 -3.06 -1.34 -9.10
C GLY A 180 -3.32 -0.17 -8.15
N HIS A 181 -4.05 -0.46 -7.07
CA HIS A 181 -4.41 0.49 -6.03
C HIS A 181 -3.43 0.39 -4.87
N HIS A 182 -2.87 1.51 -4.45
CA HIS A 182 -1.86 1.59 -3.40
C HIS A 182 -2.37 2.41 -2.24
N ARG A 183 -2.32 1.87 -1.03
CA ARG A 183 -2.61 2.58 0.22
C ARG A 183 -1.33 3.05 0.89
N ILE A 184 -1.47 4.13 1.64
CA ILE A 184 -0.41 4.75 2.43
C ILE A 184 -0.94 4.86 3.85
N VAL A 185 -0.29 4.13 4.76
CA VAL A 185 -0.65 4.09 6.18
C VAL A 185 0.52 4.55 7.03
N SER A 186 0.22 5.08 8.20
CA SER A 186 1.19 5.28 9.28
C SER A 186 0.85 4.35 10.43
N TYR A 187 1.87 3.81 11.09
CA TYR A 187 1.71 3.08 12.35
C TYR A 187 3.00 3.09 13.16
N THR A 188 2.89 2.82 14.46
CA THR A 188 4.04 2.62 15.34
C THR A 188 4.38 1.13 15.37
N PHE A 189 5.67 0.79 15.20
CA PHE A 189 6.17 -0.57 15.36
C PHE A 189 7.55 -0.54 15.99
N HIS A 190 7.75 -1.31 17.06
CA HIS A 190 9.03 -1.39 17.77
C HIS A 190 9.61 -0.01 18.15
N GLY A 191 8.71 0.91 18.56
CA GLY A 191 9.04 2.28 18.94
C GLY A 191 9.48 3.18 17.78
N LEU A 192 9.16 2.82 16.53
CA LEU A 192 9.41 3.61 15.33
C LEU A 192 8.08 3.98 14.68
N LYS A 193 7.92 5.23 14.25
CA LYS A 193 6.80 5.66 13.41
C LYS A 193 7.11 5.36 11.96
N LEU A 194 6.37 4.42 11.37
CA LEU A 194 6.52 3.96 10.00
C LEU A 194 5.46 4.59 9.10
N LEU A 195 5.87 5.01 7.90
CA LEU A 195 5.00 5.34 6.77
C LEU A 195 5.14 4.25 5.72
N VAL A 196 4.08 3.46 5.51
CA VAL A 196 4.12 2.26 4.68
C VAL A 196 3.17 2.35 3.50
N ARG A 197 3.70 2.12 2.30
CA ARG A 197 2.89 1.94 1.08
C ARG A 197 2.69 0.45 0.77
N PHE A 198 1.49 0.07 0.37
CA PHE A 198 1.21 -1.28 -0.12
C PHE A 198 0.10 -1.29 -1.17
N GLU A 199 0.19 -2.22 -2.11
CA GLU A 199 -0.87 -2.51 -3.07
C GLU A 199 -2.02 -3.27 -2.37
N THR A 200 -3.26 -3.02 -2.80
CA THR A 200 -4.49 -3.63 -2.28
C THR A 200 -5.34 -4.18 -3.43
N ASP A 201 -5.54 -5.50 -3.44
CA ASP A 201 -6.28 -6.20 -4.50
C ASP A 201 -7.74 -5.77 -4.62
N GLY A 202 -8.41 -5.46 -3.51
CA GLY A 202 -9.80 -5.06 -3.54
C GLY A 202 -10.42 -4.70 -2.20
N TYR A 203 -11.74 -4.52 -2.20
CA TYR A 203 -12.55 -4.31 -1.01
C TYR A 203 -13.93 -4.94 -1.13
N VAL A 204 -14.61 -5.13 -0.01
CA VAL A 204 -16.03 -5.48 0.05
C VAL A 204 -16.85 -4.32 0.58
N LEU A 205 -18.08 -4.19 0.10
CA LEU A 205 -19.08 -3.33 0.71
C LEU A 205 -19.45 -3.88 2.09
N ASP A 206 -19.48 -3.01 3.10
CA ASP A 206 -19.99 -3.40 4.41
C ASP A 206 -21.50 -3.69 4.29
N LYS A 207 -22.03 -4.57 5.15
CA LYS A 207 -23.45 -4.97 5.10
C LYS A 207 -24.43 -3.80 5.21
N GLN A 208 -23.98 -2.63 5.70
CA GLN A 208 -24.77 -1.39 5.73
C GLN A 208 -24.88 -0.70 4.36
N ASP A 209 -23.91 -0.90 3.46
CA ASP A 209 -23.89 -0.34 2.09
C ASP A 209 -24.61 -1.25 1.08
N GLN A 210 -25.00 -2.46 1.46
CA GLN A 210 -25.74 -3.40 0.60
C GLN A 210 -27.24 -3.11 0.49
N ASN A 211 -27.73 -2.06 1.18
CA ASN A 211 -29.06 -1.51 0.94
C ASN A 211 -28.91 -0.22 0.14
N PRO A 212 -29.12 -0.21 -1.20
CA PRO A 212 -29.40 1.02 -1.91
C PRO A 212 -30.83 1.43 -1.54
N HIS A 213 -31.02 1.89 -0.29
CA HIS A 213 -32.24 2.60 0.05
C HIS A 213 -32.12 3.96 -0.64
N VAL A 214 -32.77 4.06 -1.80
CA VAL A 214 -33.15 5.34 -2.40
C VAL A 214 -33.64 6.23 -1.24
N PRO A 215 -33.05 7.41 -1.00
CA PRO A 215 -33.56 8.28 0.04
C PRO A 215 -34.92 8.81 -0.43
N SER A 216 -35.99 8.13 -0.02
CA SER A 216 -37.29 8.78 0.07
C SER A 216 -37.21 9.83 1.19
N PRO A 217 -37.72 11.04 0.99
CA PRO A 217 -37.64 12.10 1.98
C PRO A 217 -38.63 11.81 3.11
N SER A 218 -38.19 11.10 4.15
CA SER A 218 -38.96 10.96 5.38
C SER A 218 -38.70 12.17 6.27
N LYS A 219 -39.74 12.99 6.41
CA LYS A 219 -39.87 14.03 7.44
C LYS A 219 -39.67 13.40 8.82
N SER A 220 -38.68 13.88 9.57
CA SER A 220 -38.67 13.74 11.03
C SER A 220 -38.14 15.02 11.65
N THR A 221 -39.10 15.76 12.18
CA THR A 221 -39.02 16.95 13.00
C THR A 221 -38.02 16.77 14.15
N SER A 222 -37.11 17.73 14.32
CA SER A 222 -36.46 17.99 15.61
C SER A 222 -36.42 19.49 15.82
N THR A 223 -37.17 19.87 16.84
CA THR A 223 -37.53 21.21 17.28
C THR A 223 -36.32 21.91 17.88
N CYS A 224 -35.96 23.09 17.36
CA CYS A 224 -35.24 24.09 18.14
C CYS A 224 -36.02 25.41 18.02
N THR A 225 -36.66 25.74 19.13
CA THR A 225 -37.42 26.94 19.42
C THR A 225 -36.60 28.20 19.20
N PHE A 226 -37.07 29.07 18.30
CA PHE A 226 -36.87 30.51 18.39
C PHE A 226 -38.19 31.22 18.07
N THR A 227 -38.73 31.92 19.06
CA THR A 227 -39.87 32.81 18.93
C THR A 227 -39.48 34.12 18.21
N PRO A 228 -40.37 34.70 17.40
CA PRO A 228 -40.06 35.80 16.46
C PRO A 228 -40.33 37.19 17.04
N PRO A 229 -39.88 38.27 16.37
CA PRO A 229 -40.68 39.45 16.18
C PRO A 229 -41.24 39.47 14.74
N ALA A 230 -42.53 39.78 14.67
CA ALA A 230 -43.32 39.94 13.46
C ALA A 230 -42.75 41.04 12.55
N HIS A 231 -42.81 40.82 11.24
CA HIS A 231 -43.52 41.68 10.29
C HIS A 231 -43.56 41.02 8.93
N ASP A 232 -44.72 41.10 8.29
CA ASP A 232 -45.03 40.62 6.96
C ASP A 232 -44.10 41.20 5.89
N ASP A 233 -43.71 40.38 4.91
CA ASP A 233 -43.72 40.75 3.51
C ASP A 233 -43.50 39.51 2.62
N GLU A 234 -44.48 39.23 1.76
CA GLU A 234 -44.40 38.25 0.68
C GLU A 234 -43.29 38.66 -0.31
N ALA A 235 -42.12 38.01 -0.22
CA ALA A 235 -41.07 38.15 -1.23
C ALA A 235 -40.64 36.76 -1.75
N SER A 236 -41.18 36.46 -2.92
CA SER A 236 -40.89 35.43 -3.93
C SER A 236 -39.82 34.36 -3.64
N LEU A 237 -40.27 33.10 -3.71
CA LEU A 237 -39.46 31.87 -3.82
C LEU A 237 -38.44 31.89 -4.98
N ASP A 238 -38.56 32.81 -5.94
CA ASP A 238 -37.59 32.96 -7.04
C ASP A 238 -36.23 33.47 -6.57
N ALA A 239 -36.16 34.26 -5.48
CA ALA A 239 -34.89 34.74 -4.94
C ALA A 239 -34.06 33.63 -4.26
N LEU A 240 -34.74 32.61 -3.70
CA LEU A 240 -34.09 31.43 -3.10
C LEU A 240 -33.68 30.38 -4.14
N LEU A 241 -34.33 30.33 -5.30
CA LEU A 241 -33.91 29.48 -6.41
C LEU A 241 -32.74 30.06 -7.21
N GLN A 242 -32.58 31.39 -7.23
CA GLN A 242 -31.42 32.03 -7.89
C GLN A 242 -30.10 31.87 -7.11
N THR A 243 -30.14 31.53 -5.83
CA THR A 243 -28.92 31.22 -5.04
C THR A 243 -28.49 29.76 -5.13
N LEU A 244 -29.30 28.87 -5.73
CA LEU A 244 -28.97 27.48 -6.05
C LEU A 244 -28.48 27.32 -7.50
N THR A 245 -27.59 28.21 -7.93
CA THR A 245 -26.87 28.01 -9.19
C THR A 245 -25.80 26.94 -8.96
N ILE A 246 -26.15 25.68 -9.22
CA ILE A 246 -25.17 24.60 -9.40
C ILE A 246 -24.43 24.94 -10.70
N SER A 247 -23.29 25.64 -10.57
CA SER A 247 -22.34 25.74 -11.67
C SER A 247 -21.96 24.32 -12.10
N PRO A 248 -21.90 24.00 -13.40
CA PRO A 248 -21.37 22.72 -13.84
C PRO A 248 -19.95 22.62 -13.27
N SER A 249 -19.74 21.65 -12.37
CA SER A 249 -18.42 21.35 -11.84
C SER A 249 -17.51 21.11 -13.04
N GLN A 250 -16.56 22.02 -13.29
CA GLN A 250 -15.45 21.69 -14.18
C GLN A 250 -14.89 20.34 -13.70
N PRO A 251 -14.62 19.39 -14.60
CA PRO A 251 -13.91 18.18 -14.21
C PRO A 251 -12.64 18.63 -13.47
N PRO A 252 -12.28 17.98 -12.34
CA PRO A 252 -11.15 18.41 -11.54
C PRO A 252 -9.91 18.54 -12.43
N THR A 253 -9.38 19.76 -12.53
CA THR A 253 -8.28 20.05 -13.44
C THR A 253 -7.08 19.21 -13.03
N PRO A 254 -6.50 18.41 -13.93
CA PRO A 254 -5.34 17.58 -13.60
C PRO A 254 -4.20 18.46 -13.10
N LEU A 255 -3.63 18.09 -11.96
CA LEU A 255 -2.44 18.77 -11.46
C LEU A 255 -1.24 18.18 -12.20
N THR A 256 -0.57 19.03 -12.98
CA THR A 256 0.69 18.71 -13.63
C THR A 256 1.79 19.49 -12.92
N PHE A 257 2.79 18.80 -12.39
CA PHE A 257 3.91 19.44 -11.73
C PHE A 257 4.97 19.73 -12.80
N PRO A 258 5.21 20.99 -13.21
CA PRO A 258 6.01 21.32 -14.40
C PRO A 258 7.48 20.86 -14.32
N ALA A 259 7.97 20.50 -13.14
CA ALA A 259 9.28 19.91 -12.96
C ALA A 259 9.31 18.38 -13.14
N PHE A 260 8.16 17.66 -13.14
CA PHE A 260 8.11 16.19 -13.09
C PHE A 260 7.00 15.59 -13.95
N LYS A 261 7.26 14.40 -14.51
CA LYS A 261 6.40 13.73 -15.50
C LYS A 261 5.16 13.04 -14.90
N LEU A 262 4.79 13.33 -13.64
CA LEU A 262 3.66 12.69 -12.96
C LEU A 262 2.41 13.60 -12.98
N THR A 263 1.34 13.11 -13.58
CA THR A 263 0.02 13.75 -13.60
C THR A 263 -0.86 13.19 -12.48
N ILE A 264 -1.60 14.05 -11.78
CA ILE A 264 -2.52 13.64 -10.71
C ILE A 264 -3.95 14.04 -11.05
N HIS A 265 -4.86 13.06 -10.98
CA HIS A 265 -6.30 13.25 -11.07
C HIS A 265 -6.95 13.11 -9.69
N PRO A 266 -7.59 14.17 -9.16
CA PRO A 266 -8.37 14.10 -7.93
C PRO A 266 -9.67 13.32 -8.14
N THR A 267 -9.61 11.98 -8.13
CA THR A 267 -10.76 11.11 -8.39
C THR A 267 -10.67 9.81 -7.59
N GLY A 268 -11.81 9.13 -7.46
CA GLY A 268 -12.00 7.95 -6.61
C GLY A 268 -12.57 8.29 -5.24
N ARG A 269 -12.51 7.32 -4.32
CA ARG A 269 -13.01 7.43 -2.95
C ARG A 269 -12.18 6.60 -1.99
N THR A 270 -11.99 7.13 -0.79
CA THR A 270 -11.36 6.40 0.30
C THR A 270 -12.24 5.24 0.77
N ILE A 271 -11.66 4.06 0.90
CA ILE A 271 -12.32 2.88 1.45
C ILE A 271 -11.82 2.62 2.88
N ALA A 272 -12.72 2.20 3.78
CA ALA A 272 -12.36 1.89 5.16
C ALA A 272 -11.29 0.77 5.25
N ALA A 273 -10.42 0.86 6.25
CA ALA A 273 -9.39 -0.16 6.48
C ALA A 273 -9.98 -1.55 6.80
N SER A 274 -11.15 -1.58 7.46
CA SER A 274 -11.92 -2.79 7.75
C SER A 274 -12.45 -3.49 6.49
N SER A 275 -12.52 -2.80 5.35
CA SER A 275 -13.21 -3.28 4.14
C SER A 275 -12.27 -3.84 3.07
N ILE A 276 -10.98 -3.55 3.14
CA ILE A 276 -10.00 -4.02 2.15
C ILE A 276 -9.66 -5.49 2.33
N LEU A 277 -9.31 -6.14 1.22
CA LEU A 277 -8.94 -7.55 1.19
C LEU A 277 -7.73 -7.83 0.31
N GLU A 278 -7.15 -8.98 0.57
CA GLU A 278 -6.15 -9.65 -0.26
C GLU A 278 -6.78 -10.86 -0.96
N ILE A 279 -6.34 -11.17 -2.17
CA ILE A 279 -6.76 -12.33 -2.96
C ILE A 279 -5.55 -13.24 -3.17
N LYS A 280 -5.72 -14.54 -2.89
CA LYS A 280 -4.72 -15.57 -3.19
C LYS A 280 -5.35 -16.75 -3.89
N THR A 281 -4.71 -17.19 -4.97
CA THR A 281 -5.13 -18.37 -5.72
C THR A 281 -4.17 -19.54 -5.53
N ARG A 282 -4.69 -20.78 -5.54
CA ARG A 282 -3.85 -21.99 -5.58
C ARG A 282 -4.60 -23.20 -6.16
N VAL A 283 -3.85 -24.20 -6.60
CA VAL A 283 -4.40 -25.52 -6.93
C VAL A 283 -5.09 -26.14 -5.71
N GLN A 284 -6.26 -26.75 -5.89
CA GLN A 284 -7.14 -27.19 -4.79
C GLN A 284 -6.51 -28.19 -3.81
N HIS A 285 -5.62 -29.07 -4.28
CA HIS A 285 -4.98 -30.08 -3.44
C HIS A 285 -3.83 -29.53 -2.58
N LYS A 286 -3.56 -28.21 -2.65
CA LYS A 286 -2.52 -27.54 -1.86
C LYS A 286 -3.11 -26.31 -1.19
N PRO A 287 -3.75 -26.46 -0.01
CA PRO A 287 -4.28 -25.34 0.75
C PRO A 287 -3.23 -24.25 1.03
N ILE A 288 -3.68 -23.03 1.26
CA ILE A 288 -2.80 -21.91 1.66
C ILE A 288 -2.96 -21.69 3.17
N PRO A 289 -1.96 -22.11 3.99
CA PRO A 289 -1.98 -21.81 5.42
C PRO A 289 -1.92 -20.29 5.64
N LEU A 290 -2.65 -19.78 6.64
CA LEU A 290 -2.62 -18.34 6.93
C LEU A 290 -1.19 -17.85 7.19
N ALA A 291 -0.37 -18.64 7.89
CA ALA A 291 1.03 -18.31 8.17
C ALA A 291 1.89 -18.03 6.91
N GLU A 292 1.51 -18.56 5.73
CA GLU A 292 2.20 -18.24 4.46
C GLU A 292 1.91 -16.81 3.98
N ILE A 293 0.77 -16.23 4.36
CA ILE A 293 0.27 -14.92 3.91
C ILE A 293 0.34 -13.88 5.05
N ALA A 294 0.31 -14.32 6.31
CA ALA A 294 0.24 -13.48 7.48
C ALA A 294 1.31 -12.37 7.53
N PRO A 295 2.59 -12.59 7.16
CA PRO A 295 3.57 -11.50 7.09
C PRO A 295 3.12 -10.33 6.18
N GLN A 296 2.48 -10.66 5.06
CA GLN A 296 1.98 -9.66 4.13
C GLN A 296 0.78 -8.92 4.72
N LEU A 297 -0.22 -9.65 5.24
CA LEU A 297 -1.44 -9.06 5.79
C LEU A 297 -1.17 -8.25 7.06
N TRP A 298 -0.26 -8.70 7.91
CA TRP A 298 0.14 -8.00 9.12
C TRP A 298 0.86 -6.68 8.80
N LEU A 299 1.82 -6.68 7.87
CA LEU A 299 2.49 -5.44 7.47
C LEU A 299 1.55 -4.41 6.80
N SER A 300 0.52 -4.87 6.09
CA SER A 300 -0.48 -3.99 5.46
C SER A 300 -1.70 -3.72 6.33
N GLN A 301 -1.82 -4.38 7.47
CA GLN A 301 -3.01 -4.39 8.33
C GLN A 301 -4.29 -4.67 7.54
N THR A 302 -4.23 -5.65 6.64
CA THR A 302 -5.35 -6.06 5.79
C THR A 302 -6.17 -7.17 6.48
N PRO A 303 -7.40 -6.89 6.92
CA PRO A 303 -8.15 -7.80 7.78
C PRO A 303 -8.88 -8.91 7.03
N LYS A 304 -9.12 -8.74 5.72
CA LYS A 304 -9.89 -9.69 4.91
C LYS A 304 -9.02 -10.41 3.90
N LEU A 305 -9.31 -11.69 3.70
CA LEU A 305 -8.58 -12.56 2.78
C LEU A 305 -9.58 -13.38 1.94
N VAL A 306 -9.29 -13.52 0.66
CA VAL A 306 -9.94 -14.50 -0.22
C VAL A 306 -8.92 -15.56 -0.61
N ARG A 307 -9.16 -16.81 -0.22
CA ARG A 307 -8.40 -17.96 -0.72
C ARG A 307 -9.22 -18.70 -1.76
N ALA A 308 -8.85 -18.52 -3.02
CA ALA A 308 -9.51 -19.12 -4.15
C ALA A 308 -8.76 -20.37 -4.65
N TYR A 309 -9.46 -21.49 -4.71
CA TYR A 309 -8.88 -22.77 -5.12
C TYR A 309 -9.38 -23.21 -6.48
N HIS A 310 -8.48 -23.78 -7.30
CA HIS A 310 -8.83 -24.23 -8.64
C HIS A 310 -8.41 -25.66 -8.98
N GLU A 311 -9.15 -26.24 -9.92
CA GLU A 311 -8.77 -27.42 -10.67
C GLU A 311 -8.54 -27.03 -12.13
N ARG A 312 -7.27 -26.99 -12.56
CA ARG A 312 -6.88 -26.64 -13.94
C ARG A 312 -7.51 -25.33 -14.47
N GLY A 313 -7.62 -24.30 -13.63
CA GLY A 313 -8.18 -23.00 -13.97
C GLY A 313 -9.69 -22.87 -13.71
N THR A 314 -10.37 -23.95 -13.35
CA THR A 314 -11.77 -23.88 -12.90
C THR A 314 -11.80 -23.58 -11.41
N PHE A 315 -12.33 -22.42 -11.05
CA PHE A 315 -12.48 -21.98 -9.67
C PHE A 315 -13.92 -22.18 -9.19
N GLY A 316 -14.07 -22.52 -7.92
CA GLY A 316 -15.36 -22.50 -7.23
C GLY A 316 -15.74 -21.10 -6.72
N VAL A 317 -16.91 -21.01 -6.10
CA VAL A 317 -17.30 -19.81 -5.34
C VAL A 317 -16.36 -19.69 -4.14
N SER A 318 -15.70 -18.54 -4.01
CA SER A 318 -14.74 -18.26 -2.93
C SER A 318 -15.37 -17.32 -1.90
N CYS A 319 -15.05 -17.53 -0.63
CA CYS A 319 -15.55 -16.71 0.45
C CYS A 319 -14.54 -15.62 0.83
N VAL A 320 -15.08 -14.51 1.34
CA VAL A 320 -14.27 -13.48 2.01
C VAL A 320 -14.17 -13.87 3.47
N GLU A 321 -12.93 -14.03 3.94
CA GLU A 321 -12.60 -14.47 5.28
C GLU A 321 -12.16 -13.25 6.08
N ASP A 322 -12.75 -13.00 7.24
CA ASP A 322 -12.22 -12.04 8.21
C ASP A 322 -11.17 -12.76 9.06
N VAL A 323 -9.90 -12.42 8.84
CA VAL A 323 -8.74 -13.07 9.46
C VAL A 323 -8.09 -12.20 10.53
N ALA A 324 -8.70 -11.08 10.93
CA ALA A 324 -8.10 -10.16 11.90
C ALA A 324 -7.74 -10.83 13.23
N GLY A 325 -8.63 -11.70 13.74
CA GLY A 325 -8.38 -12.46 14.97
C GLY A 325 -7.24 -13.49 14.82
N GLU A 326 -7.17 -14.16 13.67
CA GLU A 326 -6.09 -15.10 13.38
C GLU A 326 -4.73 -14.39 13.17
N LEU A 327 -4.74 -13.20 12.59
CA LEU A 327 -3.55 -12.36 12.46
C LEU A 327 -3.02 -11.89 13.82
N ALA A 328 -3.90 -11.52 14.75
CA ALA A 328 -3.49 -11.19 16.12
C ALA A 328 -2.87 -12.41 16.84
N ALA A 329 -3.43 -13.61 16.64
CA ALA A 329 -2.84 -14.83 17.17
C ALA A 329 -1.48 -15.15 16.52
N TRP A 330 -1.35 -14.91 15.21
CA TRP A 330 -0.08 -15.06 14.48
C TRP A 330 0.97 -14.06 14.98
N GLU A 331 0.62 -12.79 15.18
CA GLU A 331 1.53 -11.76 15.72
C GLU A 331 2.10 -12.21 17.07
N LYS A 332 1.23 -12.61 18.00
CA LYS A 332 1.65 -13.11 19.33
C LYS A 332 2.55 -14.33 19.23
N GLY A 333 2.26 -15.26 18.32
CA GLY A 333 3.07 -16.46 18.09
C GLY A 333 4.43 -16.19 17.44
N ASN A 334 4.61 -15.02 16.82
CA ASN A 334 5.82 -14.65 16.08
C ASN A 334 6.57 -13.47 16.72
N GLU A 335 6.27 -13.12 17.97
CA GLU A 335 6.83 -11.95 18.66
C GLU A 335 8.37 -11.85 18.55
N GLY A 336 9.08 -12.96 18.74
CA GLY A 336 10.55 -12.98 18.62
C GLY A 336 11.06 -12.63 17.22
N VAL A 337 10.40 -13.14 16.18
CA VAL A 337 10.73 -12.82 14.78
C VAL A 337 10.40 -11.35 14.48
N LEU A 338 9.26 -10.85 14.96
CA LEU A 338 8.87 -9.46 14.79
C LEU A 338 9.84 -8.52 15.52
N ARG A 339 10.29 -8.88 16.73
CA ARG A 339 11.33 -8.15 17.46
C ARG A 339 12.61 -8.07 16.64
N GLY A 340 13.05 -9.19 16.07
CA GLY A 340 14.21 -9.22 15.17
C GLY A 340 14.07 -8.30 13.96
N LEU A 341 12.87 -8.17 13.37
CA LEU A 341 12.59 -7.20 12.31
C LEU A 341 12.79 -5.75 12.80
N GLY A 342 12.29 -5.42 13.98
CA GLY A 342 12.47 -4.11 14.60
C GLY A 342 13.94 -3.77 14.86
N VAL A 343 14.71 -4.72 15.38
CA VAL A 343 16.17 -4.59 15.59
C VAL A 343 16.89 -4.39 14.25
N LEU A 344 16.53 -5.18 13.23
CA LEU A 344 17.13 -5.09 11.90
C LEU A 344 16.93 -3.73 11.25
N ILE A 345 15.70 -3.19 11.30
CA ILE A 345 15.38 -1.85 10.78
C ILE A 345 16.26 -0.79 11.47
N ARG A 346 16.39 -0.84 12.80
CA ARG A 346 17.24 0.09 13.56
C ARG A 346 18.70 -0.02 13.18
N ARG A 347 19.23 -1.24 13.03
CA ARG A 347 20.62 -1.48 12.62
C ARG A 347 20.91 -0.92 11.22
N ILE A 348 20.05 -1.19 10.24
CA ILE A 348 20.18 -0.61 8.89
C ILE A 348 20.18 0.92 8.96
N GLY A 349 19.21 1.51 9.68
CA GLY A 349 19.13 2.96 9.84
C GLY A 349 20.36 3.58 10.53
N ALA A 350 20.88 2.92 11.57
CA ALA A 350 22.07 3.38 12.30
C ALA A 350 23.34 3.35 11.44
N VAL A 351 23.48 2.36 10.56
CA VAL A 351 24.59 2.28 9.60
C VAL A 351 24.47 3.39 8.56
N VAL A 352 23.31 3.54 7.93
CA VAL A 352 23.12 4.50 6.81
C VAL A 352 23.16 5.95 7.28
N ARG A 353 22.70 6.26 8.51
CA ARG A 353 22.83 7.61 9.10
C ARG A 353 24.25 8.17 9.11
N ARG A 354 25.27 7.31 9.16
CA ARG A 354 26.69 7.74 9.21
C ARG A 354 27.22 8.21 7.87
N VAL A 355 26.59 7.79 6.77
CA VAL A 355 27.06 8.01 5.40
C VAL A 355 26.04 8.72 4.50
N GLY A 356 24.80 8.86 4.96
CA GLY A 356 23.70 9.51 4.25
C GLY A 356 22.94 8.58 3.29
N SER A 357 23.61 7.66 2.61
CA SER A 357 22.94 6.69 1.72
C SER A 357 23.62 5.32 1.70
N GLY A 358 22.86 4.27 1.36
CA GLY A 358 23.36 2.91 1.31
C GLY A 358 22.51 1.97 0.45
N VAL A 359 23.03 0.77 0.22
CA VAL A 359 22.34 -0.29 -0.50
C VAL A 359 22.39 -1.57 0.33
N VAL A 360 21.23 -2.07 0.74
CA VAL A 360 21.09 -3.33 1.48
C VAL A 360 20.85 -4.45 0.48
N ARG A 361 21.67 -5.49 0.52
CA ARG A 361 21.51 -6.70 -0.29
C ARG A 361 21.46 -7.95 0.56
N PHE A 362 20.57 -8.88 0.23
CA PHE A 362 20.60 -10.22 0.79
C PHE A 362 21.57 -11.11 -0.01
N ASP A 363 22.61 -11.59 0.68
CA ASP A 363 23.54 -12.60 0.15
C ASP A 363 23.08 -13.98 0.61
N GLU A 364 22.45 -14.71 -0.31
CA GLU A 364 21.97 -16.08 -0.10
C GLU A 364 23.13 -17.03 0.27
N GLY A 365 24.32 -16.83 -0.31
CA GLY A 365 25.46 -17.72 -0.15
C GLY A 365 26.05 -17.73 1.26
N GLY A 366 25.85 -16.64 2.01
CA GLY A 366 26.29 -16.54 3.40
C GLY A 366 25.18 -16.19 4.40
N ASP A 367 23.91 -16.36 4.03
CA ASP A 367 22.70 -16.07 4.83
C ASP A 367 22.82 -14.78 5.66
N ARG A 368 23.23 -13.68 5.00
CA ARG A 368 23.46 -12.38 5.65
C ARG A 368 22.98 -11.22 4.80
N LEU A 369 22.68 -10.10 5.44
CA LEU A 369 22.46 -8.83 4.78
C LEU A 369 23.77 -8.04 4.75
N VAL A 370 24.15 -7.57 3.57
CA VAL A 370 25.32 -6.70 3.39
C VAL A 370 24.83 -5.30 3.08
N VAL A 371 25.25 -4.33 3.88
CA VAL A 371 24.98 -2.91 3.67
C VAL A 371 26.19 -2.29 3.01
N TRP A 372 26.01 -1.80 1.79
CA TRP A 372 27.03 -1.13 1.00
C TRP A 372 26.84 0.39 1.07
N ASP A 373 27.94 1.13 0.93
CA ASP A 373 27.91 2.57 0.71
C ASP A 373 27.21 2.87 -0.62
N GLY A 374 26.25 3.80 -0.57
CA GLY A 374 25.49 4.23 -1.73
C GLY A 374 26.27 5.20 -2.64
N GLY A 375 27.37 5.78 -2.14
CA GLY A 375 28.15 6.81 -2.84
C GLY A 375 27.36 8.08 -3.14
N GLU A 376 27.80 8.84 -4.13
CA GLU A 376 27.00 9.91 -4.77
C GLU A 376 25.92 9.27 -5.66
N GLY A 377 24.95 8.61 -5.03
CA GLY A 377 23.83 7.96 -5.73
C GLY A 377 22.81 8.98 -6.23
N GLU A 378 22.07 8.61 -7.28
CA GLU A 378 20.93 9.40 -7.78
C GLU A 378 19.89 9.59 -6.67
N ARG A 379 19.32 10.79 -6.57
CA ARG A 379 18.29 11.09 -5.56
C ARG A 379 17.07 10.20 -5.76
N MET A 380 16.46 9.73 -4.67
CA MET A 380 15.25 8.90 -4.74
C MET A 380 13.99 9.70 -5.04
N LEU A 381 13.99 10.99 -4.71
CA LEU A 381 12.82 11.87 -4.82
C LEU A 381 13.11 13.13 -5.65
N PRO A 382 12.08 13.74 -6.22
CA PRO A 382 12.07 15.13 -6.61
C PRO A 382 12.60 16.09 -5.54
N GLY A 383 13.31 17.14 -5.97
CA GLY A 383 13.90 18.14 -5.07
C GLY A 383 12.89 18.85 -4.17
N ASP A 384 11.70 19.15 -4.68
CA ASP A 384 10.63 19.80 -3.93
C ASP A 384 10.02 18.88 -2.86
N LEU A 385 10.06 17.56 -3.04
CA LEU A 385 9.63 16.62 -2.01
C LEU A 385 10.64 16.52 -0.86
N TYR A 386 11.94 16.65 -1.13
CA TYR A 386 12.93 16.74 -0.05
C TYR A 386 12.76 18.01 0.79
N ALA A 387 12.36 19.13 0.18
CA ALA A 387 12.13 20.39 0.88
C ALA A 387 11.05 20.29 1.98
N ARG A 388 10.19 19.26 1.93
CA ARG A 388 9.21 18.97 2.98
C ARG A 388 9.82 18.64 4.34
N TRP A 389 11.06 18.12 4.37
CA TRP A 389 11.80 17.90 5.62
C TRP A 389 12.41 19.19 6.20
N ASP A 390 12.44 20.28 5.43
CA ASP A 390 12.93 21.58 5.88
C ASP A 390 11.80 22.48 6.42
N GLY A 391 10.57 21.96 6.52
CA GLY A 391 9.41 22.69 7.04
C GLY A 391 8.77 23.67 6.05
N VAL A 392 8.94 23.43 4.73
CA VAL A 392 8.43 24.28 3.64
C VAL A 392 7.19 23.70 2.95
#